data_AF-A0A1F7L1I1-F1
#
_entry.id   AF-A0A1F7L1I1-F1
#
_cell.length_a   1.000
_cell.length_b   1.000
_cell.length_c   1.000
_cell.angle_alpha   90.00
_cell.angle_beta   90.00
_cell.angle_gamma   90.00
#
_symmetry.space_group_name_H-M   'P 1'
#
loop_
_entity.id
_entity.type
_entity.pdbx_description
1 polymer ?
#
loop_
_entity_poly.entity_id
_entity_poly.type
_entity_poly.pdbx_seq_one_letter_code
_entity_poly.pdbx_strand_id
1 'polypeptide(L)' 'MNKKIALITLLQNSLMIPDKAKLKIIAKLRKLPDSQIDALGKLLAQERKYMITHKDTIIKQTKLLLDTLALATK' A
#
# COMPACT_ATOMS: atom_id res chain seq x y z
N MET A 1 -14.89 -14.69 -5.82
CA MET A 1 -13.50 -14.21 -5.60
C MET A 1 -13.15 -14.42 -4.13
N ASN A 2 -12.11 -15.21 -3.82
CA ASN A 2 -11.77 -15.53 -2.42
C ASN A 2 -11.22 -14.27 -1.72
N LYS A 3 -11.89 -13.77 -0.67
CA LYS A 3 -11.50 -12.55 0.09
C LYS A 3 -10.01 -12.54 0.45
N LYS A 4 -9.43 -13.72 0.72
CA LYS A 4 -8.02 -13.89 1.05
C LYS A 4 -7.07 -13.57 -0.11
N ILE A 5 -7.46 -13.88 -1.35
CA ILE A 5 -6.66 -13.56 -2.55
C ILE A 5 -6.64 -12.05 -2.78
N ALA A 6 -7.80 -11.39 -2.66
CA ALA A 6 -7.89 -9.94 -2.77
C ALA A 6 -7.03 -9.22 -1.72
N LEU A 7 -7.01 -9.73 -0.49
CA LEU A 7 -6.16 -9.21 0.58
C LEU A 7 -4.67 -9.34 0.27
N ILE A 8 -4.24 -10.46 -0.31
CA ILE A 8 -2.83 -10.64 -0.69
C ILE A 8 -2.42 -9.59 -1.73
N THR A 9 -3.25 -9.37 -2.75
CA THR A 9 -2.99 -8.35 -3.77
C THR A 9 -2.92 -6.95 -3.15
N LEU A 10 -3.86 -6.60 -2.27
CA LEU A 10 -3.85 -5.30 -1.59
C LEU A 10 -2.61 -5.13 -0.70
N LEU A 11 -2.23 -6.17 0.04
CA LEU A 11 -1.10 -6.17 0.95
C LEU A 11 0.24 -6.04 0.21
N GLN A 12 0.40 -6.72 -0.94
CA GLN A 12 1.60 -6.61 -1.76
C GLN A 12 1.85 -5.16 -2.24
N ASN A 13 0.76 -4.47 -2.57
CA ASN A 13 0.79 -3.08 -3.06
C ASN A 13 0.73 -2.02 -1.94
N SER A 14 0.70 -2.43 -0.66
CA SER A 14 0.76 -1.50 0.47
C SER A 14 2.14 -0.87 0.56
N LEU A 15 2.19 0.44 0.73
CA LEU A 15 3.40 1.21 1.00
C LEU A 15 3.64 1.37 2.51
N MET A 16 2.59 1.32 3.32
CA MET A 16 2.67 1.50 4.77
C MET A 16 3.29 0.29 5.50
N ILE A 17 3.23 -0.90 4.91
CA ILE A 17 3.69 -2.14 5.55
C ILE A 17 5.06 -2.53 4.95
N PRO A 18 6.12 -2.67 5.76
CA PRO A 18 7.41 -3.15 5.26
C PRO A 18 7.33 -4.57 4.70
N ASP A 19 8.13 -4.90 3.71
CA ASP A 19 8.06 -6.21 3.01
C ASP A 19 8.25 -7.41 3.96
N LYS A 20 9.15 -7.29 4.95
CA LYS A 20 9.33 -8.31 6.00
C LYS A 20 8.05 -8.55 6.81
N ALA A 21 7.25 -7.50 7.05
CA ALA A 21 5.97 -7.61 7.73
C ALA A 21 4.88 -8.16 6.81
N LYS A 22 4.86 -7.78 5.53
CA LYS A 22 3.94 -8.36 4.52
C LYS A 22 4.05 -9.88 4.48
N LEU A 23 5.27 -10.42 4.42
CA LEU A 23 5.51 -11.88 4.40
C LEU A 23 4.94 -12.58 5.65
N LYS A 24 5.14 -11.99 6.84
CA LYS A 24 4.60 -12.53 8.10
C LYS A 24 3.07 -12.54 8.10
N ILE A 25 2.45 -11.47 7.58
CA ILE A 25 0.99 -11.36 7.48
C ILE A 25 0.44 -12.39 6.49
N ILE A 26 1.05 -12.55 5.31
CA ILE A 26 0.65 -13.56 4.31
C ILE A 26 0.70 -14.98 4.90
N ALA A 27 1.79 -15.31 5.61
CA ALA A 27 1.94 -16.62 6.24
C ALA A 27 0.86 -16.90 7.30
N LYS A 28 0.39 -15.87 8.02
CA LYS A 28 -0.64 -15.97 9.05
C LYS A 28 -2.06 -15.83 8.52
N LEU A 29 -2.24 -15.27 7.31
CA LEU A 29 -3.53 -14.89 6.73
C LEU A 29 -4.57 -16.03 6.71
N ARG A 30 -4.11 -17.27 6.53
CA ARG A 30 -4.99 -18.46 6.54
C ARG A 30 -5.59 -18.74 7.92
N LYS A 31 -4.86 -18.39 8.98
CA LYS A 31 -5.19 -18.64 10.40
C LYS A 31 -5.86 -17.44 11.07
N LEU A 32 -5.96 -16.29 10.39
CA LEU A 32 -6.65 -15.13 10.93
C LEU A 32 -8.17 -15.37 10.95
N PRO A 33 -8.86 -14.96 12.03
CA PRO A 33 -10.31 -14.94 12.06
C PRO A 33 -10.85 -13.92 11.05
N ASP A 34 -12.05 -14.17 10.54
CA ASP A 34 -12.66 -13.34 9.50
C ASP A 34 -12.80 -11.86 9.91
N SER A 35 -13.01 -11.57 11.19
CA SER A 35 -13.04 -10.21 11.73
C SER A 35 -11.72 -9.45 11.53
N GLN A 36 -10.58 -10.13 11.71
CA GLN A 36 -9.26 -9.54 11.48
C GLN A 36 -8.95 -9.42 9.98
N ILE A 37 -9.43 -10.36 9.17
CA ILE A 37 -9.33 -10.29 7.70
C ILE A 37 -10.09 -9.07 7.18
N ASP A 38 -11.32 -8.85 7.65
CA ASP A 38 -12.13 -7.70 7.25
C ASP A 38 -11.52 -6.38 7.74
N ALA A 39 -10.98 -6.33 8.97
CA ALA A 39 -10.30 -5.14 9.49
C ALA A 39 -9.05 -4.79 8.65
N LEU A 40 -8.21 -5.77 8.34
CA LEU A 40 -7.04 -5.59 7.49
C LEU A 40 -7.43 -5.16 6.07
N GLY A 41 -8.51 -5.74 5.52
CA GLY A 41 -9.06 -5.34 4.23
C GLY A 41 -9.50 -3.87 4.21
N LYS A 42 -10.18 -3.40 5.25
CA LYS A 42 -10.61 -1.98 5.37
C LYS A 42 -9.42 -1.03 5.44
N LEU A 43 -8.40 -1.36 6.22
CA LEU A 43 -7.18 -0.57 6.33
C LEU A 43 -6.49 -0.42 4.96
N LEU A 44 -6.27 -1.53 4.25
CA LEU A 44 -5.63 -1.52 2.94
C LEU A 44 -6.47 -0.81 1.87
N ALA A 45 -7.80 -0.91 1.96
CA ALA A 45 -8.71 -0.18 1.08
C ALA A 45 -8.65 1.34 1.34
N GLN A 46 -8.54 1.77 2.59
CA GLN A 46 -8.36 3.19 2.95
C GLN A 46 -7.03 3.73 2.42
N GLU A 47 -5.93 3.00 2.58
CA GLU A 47 -4.63 3.36 2.02
C GLU A 47 -4.74 3.57 0.49
N ARG A 48 -5.36 2.62 -0.21
CA ARG A 48 -5.52 2.72 -1.67
C ARG A 48 -6.43 3.88 -2.07
N LYS A 49 -7.49 4.15 -1.32
CA LYS A 49 -8.35 5.32 -1.54
C LYS A 49 -7.54 6.61 -1.38
N TYR A 50 -6.75 6.72 -0.33
CA TYR A 50 -5.88 7.88 -0.10
C TYR A 50 -4.91 8.09 -1.26
N MET A 51 -4.24 7.03 -1.71
CA MET A 51 -3.33 7.04 -2.86
C MET A 51 -4.01 7.52 -4.14
N ILE A 52 -5.23 7.03 -4.42
CA ILE A 52 -5.99 7.44 -5.61
C ILE A 52 -6.37 8.91 -5.51
N THR A 53 -6.89 9.34 -4.36
CA THR A 53 -7.33 10.73 -4.14
C THR A 53 -6.19 11.74 -4.26
N HIS A 54 -4.98 11.38 -3.83
CA HIS A 54 -3.82 12.28 -3.81
C HIS A 54 -2.82 12.01 -4.94
N LYS A 55 -3.14 11.10 -5.87
CA LYS A 55 -2.22 10.64 -6.93
C LYS A 55 -1.59 11.82 -7.68
N ASP A 56 -2.39 12.75 -8.15
CA ASP A 56 -1.91 13.85 -9.00
C ASP A 56 -1.03 14.82 -8.21
N THR A 57 -1.37 15.07 -6.94
CA THR A 57 -0.55 15.85 -6.02
C THR A 57 0.81 15.18 -5.78
N ILE A 58 0.82 13.87 -5.52
CA ILE A 58 2.05 13.09 -5.33
C ILE A 58 2.91 13.16 -6.59
N ILE A 59 2.33 12.93 -7.78
CA ILE A 59 3.07 13.02 -9.06
C ILE A 59 3.66 14.41 -9.24
N LYS A 60 2.88 15.47 -8.98
CA LYS A 60 3.34 16.86 -9.10
C LYS A 60 4.51 17.15 -8.16
N GLN A 61 4.40 16.74 -6.89
CA GLN A 61 5.47 16.95 -5.90
C GLN A 61 6.73 16.16 -6.25
N THR A 62 6.60 14.91 -6.71
CA THR A 62 7.74 14.10 -7.14
C THR A 62 8.47 14.73 -8.32
N LYS A 63 7.74 15.28 -9.31
CA LYS A 63 8.36 16.00 -10.45
C LYS A 63 9.17 17.21 -9.97
N LEU A 64 8.58 18.04 -9.11
CA LEU A 64 9.28 19.20 -8.54
C LEU A 64 10.57 18.79 -7.80
N LEU A 65 10.52 17.70 -7.04
CA LEU A 65 11.69 17.14 -6.35
C LEU A 65 12.78 16.70 -7.34
N LEU A 66 12.41 15.99 -8.40
CA LEU A 66 13.35 15.54 -9.43
C LEU A 66 13.98 16.72 -10.17
N ASP A 67 13.20 17.73 -10.53
CA ASP A 67 13.69 18.93 -11.21
C ASP A 67 14.68 19.71 -10.31
N THR A 68 14.37 19.82 -9.01
CA THR A 68 15.24 20.47 -8.02
C THR A 68 16.56 19.71 -7.88
N LEU A 69 16.52 18.37 -7.81
CA LEU A 69 17.72 17.54 -7.73
C LEU A 69 18.58 17.65 -8.99
N ALA A 70 17.96 17.64 -10.18
CA ALA A 70 18.66 17.77 -11.45
C ALA A 70 19.37 19.13 -11.60
N LEU A 71 18.77 20.20 -11.07
CA LEU A 71 19.37 21.54 -11.01
C LEU A 71 20.51 21.62 -10.00
N ALA A 72 20.44 20.91 -8.88
CA ALA A 72 21.49 20.90 -7.85
C ALA A 72 22.76 20.13 -8.25
N THR A 73 22.69 19.29 -9.28
CA THR A 73 23.82 18.50 -9.81
C THR A 73 24.50 19.13 -11.04
N LYS A 74 24.10 20.33 -11.46
CA LYS A 74 24.77 21.13 -12.50
C LYS A 74 25.54 22.28 -11.88
#